data_AF-A0AAE3YGM1-F1
#
_entry.id   AF-A0AAE3YGM1-F1
#
_cell.length_a   1.000
_cell.length_b   1.000
_cell.length_c   1.000
_cell.angle_alpha   90.00
_cell.angle_beta   90.00
_cell.angle_gamma   90.00
#
_symmetry.space_group_name_H-M   'P 1'
#
loop_
_entity.id
_entity.type
_entity.pdbx_description
1 polymer ?
#
loop_
_entity_poly.entity_id
_entity_poly.type
_entity_poly.pdbx_seq_one_letter_code
_entity_poly.pdbx_strand_id
1 'polypeptide(L)'
;MMFSASDAAHAVPRPAPDAHKYSRGVVGLSTGTARYPGAAVLGVRAALAAGVGMVRYRGPESVAHLVLASRPEAVVEPREGAPGHCQAWVIGSGMEEDDDAAAELDRLSSDLRSRGGVLVVDAGALGAVRALRLGERLGERAILTPHAGELARLASAAGAEVSRERVEAEPADWAARMSEDLGCTVLLKGRTTVVASPDGTRVPVRAGHPWLATAGTGDLLAGVIGALAATSEAGPLDVAAAGAWIHGRAGRTAADSGPFGASDLPPAIRRVVRGLTSLHGPDDTEHTRSMS
;
A
#
# COMPACT_ATOMS: atom_id res chain seq x y z
N MET A 1 -3.43 -22.57 -2.80
CA MET A 1 -4.15 -22.42 -1.51
C MET A 1 -4.72 -21.01 -1.41
N MET A 2 -5.78 -20.80 -0.62
CA MET A 2 -6.42 -19.48 -0.49
C MET A 2 -5.74 -18.70 0.65
N PHE A 3 -5.36 -17.45 0.41
CA PHE A 3 -4.72 -16.59 1.41
C PHE A 3 -5.64 -16.40 2.63
N SER A 4 -5.13 -16.74 3.81
CA SER A 4 -5.89 -16.89 5.05
C SER A 4 -5.58 -15.78 6.07
N ALA A 5 -6.28 -15.81 7.20
CA ALA A 5 -5.98 -14.92 8.32
C ALA A 5 -4.60 -15.22 8.94
N SER A 6 -4.17 -16.49 8.95
CA SER A 6 -2.85 -16.87 9.46
C SER A 6 -1.75 -16.29 8.57
N ASP A 7 -1.92 -16.38 7.25
CA ASP A 7 -0.97 -15.79 6.29
C ASP A 7 -0.90 -14.27 6.46
N ALA A 8 -2.05 -13.60 6.62
CA ALA A 8 -2.10 -12.17 6.86
C ALA A 8 -1.43 -11.75 8.19
N ALA A 9 -1.53 -12.58 9.23
CA ALA A 9 -0.98 -12.28 10.55
C ALA A 9 0.56 -12.18 10.53
N HIS A 10 1.25 -12.95 9.67
CA HIS A 10 2.71 -12.88 9.53
C HIS A 10 3.23 -11.52 9.07
N ALA A 11 2.40 -10.70 8.41
CA ALA A 11 2.76 -9.35 7.99
C ALA A 11 2.31 -8.26 8.98
N VAL A 12 1.68 -8.61 10.11
CA VAL A 12 1.13 -7.67 11.09
C VAL A 12 1.85 -7.82 12.42
N PRO A 13 2.94 -7.06 12.66
CA PRO A 13 3.72 -7.22 13.88
C PRO A 13 2.96 -6.77 15.13
N ARG A 14 3.28 -7.40 16.27
CA ARG A 14 2.94 -6.88 17.59
C ARG A 14 4.05 -5.95 18.08
N PRO A 15 3.74 -4.72 18.52
CA PRO A 15 4.74 -3.87 19.16
C PRO A 15 5.32 -4.53 20.42
N ALA A 16 6.64 -4.54 20.54
CA ALA A 16 7.33 -4.94 21.75
C ALA A 16 7.07 -3.95 22.91
N PRO A 17 7.21 -4.37 24.19
CA PRO A 17 6.97 -3.50 25.35
C PRO A 17 7.82 -2.21 25.38
N ASP A 18 9.01 -2.23 24.79
CA ASP A 18 9.95 -1.12 24.70
C ASP A 18 9.85 -0.34 23.37
N ALA A 19 8.88 -0.67 22.52
CA ALA A 19 8.74 -0.06 21.21
C ALA A 19 8.39 1.44 21.30
N HIS A 20 9.05 2.25 20.46
CA HIS A 20 8.79 3.68 20.29
C HIS A 20 8.29 3.98 18.88
N LYS A 21 7.83 5.20 18.63
CA LYS A 21 7.22 5.60 17.34
C LYS A 21 8.06 5.24 16.10
N TYR A 22 9.40 5.32 16.19
CA TYR A 22 10.28 4.94 15.08
C TYR A 22 10.50 3.43 14.92
N SER A 23 10.55 2.64 16.01
CA SER A 23 10.69 1.18 15.93
C SER A 23 9.38 0.49 15.56
N ARG A 24 8.26 1.19 15.76
CA ARG A 24 6.94 0.84 15.20
C ARG A 24 6.75 1.27 13.74
N GLY A 25 7.83 1.60 13.03
CA GLY A 25 7.78 1.99 11.62
C GLY A 25 7.26 3.40 11.36
N VAL A 26 7.81 4.02 10.32
CA VAL A 26 7.42 5.31 9.78
C VAL A 26 7.04 5.13 8.32
N VAL A 27 5.79 5.44 7.98
CA VAL A 27 5.31 5.48 6.59
C VAL A 27 5.15 6.92 6.14
N GLY A 28 5.66 7.21 4.96
CA GLY A 28 5.42 8.47 4.27
C GLY A 28 4.31 8.34 3.24
N LEU A 29 3.46 9.37 3.12
CA LEU A 29 2.45 9.47 2.07
C LEU A 29 2.69 10.73 1.25
N SER A 30 3.04 10.54 -0.01
CA SER A 30 3.07 11.57 -1.05
C SER A 30 1.87 11.35 -1.97
N THR A 31 0.70 11.77 -1.49
CA THR A 31 -0.60 11.49 -2.13
C THR A 31 -1.47 12.73 -2.04
N GLY A 32 -2.51 12.79 -2.87
CA GLY A 32 -3.45 13.90 -2.92
C GLY A 32 -2.89 15.16 -3.59
N THR A 33 -3.80 15.88 -4.24
CA THR A 33 -3.56 17.17 -4.88
C THR A 33 -4.61 18.16 -4.41
N ALA A 34 -4.48 19.43 -4.78
CA ALA A 34 -5.54 20.41 -4.52
C ALA A 34 -6.89 20.00 -5.15
N ARG A 35 -6.86 19.26 -6.27
CA ARG A 35 -8.03 18.73 -6.96
C ARG A 35 -8.60 17.48 -6.28
N TYR A 36 -7.73 16.62 -5.75
CA TYR A 36 -8.12 15.35 -5.12
C TYR A 36 -7.55 15.22 -3.69
N PRO A 37 -7.88 16.12 -2.76
CA PRO A 37 -7.30 16.13 -1.41
C PRO A 37 -7.76 14.93 -0.58
N GLY A 38 -8.93 14.36 -0.91
CA GLY A 38 -9.50 13.22 -0.18
C GLY A 38 -8.60 11.98 -0.19
N ALA A 39 -7.81 11.77 -1.24
CA ALA A 39 -6.90 10.62 -1.34
C ALA A 39 -5.84 10.65 -0.23
N ALA A 40 -5.25 11.81 0.04
CA ALA A 40 -4.31 12.00 1.14
C ALA A 40 -4.97 11.70 2.50
N VAL A 41 -6.14 12.29 2.74
CA VAL A 41 -6.87 12.14 4.00
C VAL A 41 -7.23 10.68 4.25
N LEU A 42 -7.72 9.98 3.22
CA LEU A 42 -8.08 8.57 3.31
C LEU A 42 -6.85 7.68 3.53
N GLY A 43 -5.79 7.86 2.73
CA GLY A 43 -4.54 7.11 2.86
C GLY A 43 -3.91 7.24 4.25
N VAL A 44 -3.82 8.47 4.78
CA VAL A 44 -3.29 8.73 6.13
C VAL A 44 -4.15 8.07 7.21
N ARG A 45 -5.49 8.14 7.09
CA ARG A 45 -6.41 7.49 8.04
C ARG A 45 -6.25 5.97 8.03
N ALA A 46 -6.09 5.36 6.86
CA ALA A 46 -5.85 3.92 6.70
C ALA A 46 -4.50 3.51 7.29
N ALA A 47 -3.43 4.24 7.00
CA ALA A 47 -2.10 3.95 7.53
C ALA A 47 -2.09 3.94 9.07
N LEU A 48 -2.68 4.97 9.69
CA LEU A 48 -2.84 5.03 11.15
C LEU A 48 -3.76 3.93 11.69
N ALA A 49 -4.80 3.55 10.95
CA ALA A 49 -5.68 2.45 11.33
C ALA A 49 -5.01 1.07 11.26
N ALA A 50 -3.99 0.92 10.39
CA ALA A 50 -3.20 -0.28 10.25
C ALA A 50 -2.11 -0.44 11.33
N GLY A 51 -1.89 0.58 12.18
CA GLY A 51 -1.08 0.44 13.40
C GLY A 51 0.37 0.94 13.32
N VAL A 52 0.75 1.64 12.25
CA VAL A 52 2.08 2.26 12.10
C VAL A 52 2.39 3.23 13.25
N GLY A 53 3.67 3.34 13.60
CA GLY A 53 4.14 4.18 14.69
C GLY A 53 4.09 5.68 14.38
N MET A 54 4.33 6.05 13.13
CA MET A 54 4.29 7.44 12.67
C MET A 54 3.92 7.53 11.18
N VAL A 55 3.11 8.53 10.85
CA VAL A 55 2.82 8.92 9.48
C VAL A 55 3.48 10.25 9.17
N ARG A 56 4.23 10.30 8.07
CA ARG A 56 4.66 11.54 7.42
C ARG A 56 3.76 11.82 6.24
N TYR A 57 3.28 13.05 6.12
CA TYR A 57 2.54 13.51 4.95
C TYR A 57 3.38 14.54 4.19
N ARG A 58 3.54 14.32 2.89
CA ARG A 58 4.35 15.15 2.01
C ARG A 58 3.51 15.57 0.81
N GLY A 59 3.06 16.81 0.77
CA GLY A 59 2.09 17.25 -0.23
C GLY A 59 1.82 18.76 -0.19
N PRO A 60 0.90 19.27 -1.02
CA PRO A 60 0.54 20.69 -1.01
C PRO A 60 0.02 21.14 0.36
N GLU A 61 0.36 22.36 0.78
CA GLU A 61 -0.04 22.93 2.08
C GLU A 61 -1.56 22.91 2.29
N SER A 62 -2.34 23.21 1.24
CA SER A 62 -3.81 23.16 1.29
C SER A 62 -4.34 21.77 1.65
N VAL A 63 -3.69 20.71 1.19
CA VAL A 63 -4.05 19.32 1.51
C VAL A 63 -3.52 18.94 2.90
N ALA A 64 -2.33 19.42 3.27
CA ALA A 64 -1.75 19.20 4.59
C ALA A 64 -2.68 19.69 5.72
N HIS A 65 -3.31 20.85 5.55
CA HIS A 65 -4.31 21.33 6.52
C HIS A 65 -5.51 20.38 6.66
N LEU A 66 -5.99 19.78 5.57
CA LEU A 66 -7.08 18.81 5.62
C LEU A 66 -6.66 17.49 6.29
N VAL A 67 -5.41 17.06 6.06
CA VAL A 67 -4.83 15.92 6.77
C VAL A 67 -4.76 16.20 8.26
N LEU A 68 -4.21 17.34 8.68
CA LEU A 68 -4.09 17.72 10.09
C LEU A 68 -5.45 17.89 10.79
N ALA A 69 -6.45 18.44 10.08
CA ALA A 69 -7.81 18.56 10.63
C ALA A 69 -8.46 17.19 10.89
N SER A 70 -8.12 16.17 10.09
CA SER A 70 -8.63 14.81 10.22
C SER A 70 -7.80 13.95 11.18
N ARG A 71 -6.48 14.14 11.18
CA ARG A 71 -5.47 13.36 11.91
C ARG A 71 -4.31 14.28 12.34
N PRO A 72 -4.45 14.95 13.51
CA PRO A 72 -3.43 15.89 13.99
C PRO A 72 -2.11 15.21 14.37
N GLU A 73 -2.08 13.88 14.49
CA GLU A 73 -0.88 13.11 14.78
C GLU A 73 0.03 12.90 13.55
N ALA A 74 -0.43 13.25 12.35
CA ALA A 74 0.39 13.19 11.14
C ALA A 74 1.45 14.30 11.16
N VAL A 75 2.68 13.97 10.74
CA VAL A 75 3.76 14.94 10.62
C VAL A 75 3.83 15.42 9.17
N VAL A 76 3.50 16.68 8.96
CA VAL A 76 3.58 17.31 7.65
C VAL A 76 5.02 17.72 7.36
N GLU A 77 5.49 17.40 6.16
CA GLU A 77 6.76 17.89 5.62
C GLU A 77 6.56 18.54 4.24
N PRO A 78 7.33 19.59 3.93
CA PRO A 78 7.24 20.30 2.66
C PRO A 78 7.63 19.38 1.48
N ARG A 79 7.15 19.74 0.28
CA ARG A 79 7.55 19.02 -0.93
C ARG A 79 8.92 19.43 -1.45
N GLU A 80 9.49 20.47 -0.90
CA GLU A 80 10.84 20.95 -1.17
C GLU A 80 11.86 20.23 -0.28
N GLY A 81 13.02 19.88 -0.85
CA GLY A 81 14.10 19.23 -0.11
C GLY A 81 14.01 17.72 0.00
N ALA A 82 14.92 17.14 0.79
CA ALA A 82 15.04 15.70 0.96
C ALA A 82 13.86 15.12 1.76
N PRO A 83 13.29 13.96 1.35
CA PRO A 83 12.24 13.29 2.11
C PRO A 83 12.71 12.95 3.53
N GLY A 84 11.78 13.00 4.49
CA GLY A 84 12.04 12.52 5.84
C GLY A 84 12.27 10.99 5.87
N HIS A 85 13.02 10.53 6.87
CA HIS A 85 13.28 9.10 7.04
C HIS A 85 11.99 8.30 7.22
N CYS A 86 11.73 7.37 6.30
CA CYS A 86 10.63 6.41 6.30
C CYS A 86 11.13 5.01 5.95
N GLN A 87 10.49 3.99 6.50
CA GLN A 87 10.68 2.59 6.07
C GLN A 87 9.90 2.29 4.79
N ALA A 88 8.80 3.00 4.56
CA ALA A 88 8.05 2.92 3.30
C ALA A 88 7.48 4.27 2.87
N TRP A 89 7.35 4.46 1.56
CA TRP A 89 6.61 5.59 0.97
C TRP A 89 5.46 5.08 0.11
N VAL A 90 4.32 5.75 0.20
CA VAL A 90 3.17 5.58 -0.70
C VAL A 90 3.06 6.81 -1.59
N ILE A 91 2.95 6.61 -2.90
CA ILE A 91 2.81 7.68 -3.88
C ILE A 91 1.70 7.41 -4.89
N GLY A 92 1.01 8.48 -5.31
CA GLY A 92 0.24 8.51 -6.56
C GLY A 92 -1.28 8.54 -6.43
N SER A 93 -1.86 8.07 -5.33
CA SER A 93 -3.30 8.23 -5.06
C SER A 93 -3.68 9.72 -5.11
N GLY A 94 -4.66 10.09 -5.93
CA GLY A 94 -5.09 11.50 -6.11
C GLY A 94 -4.10 12.41 -6.86
N MET A 95 -3.07 11.86 -7.48
CA MET A 95 -2.15 12.58 -8.38
C MET A 95 -2.57 12.41 -9.85
N GLU A 96 -2.19 13.38 -10.68
CA GLU A 96 -2.31 13.27 -12.13
C GLU A 96 -1.04 12.60 -12.70
N GLU A 97 -1.13 12.02 -13.91
CA GLU A 97 0.03 11.43 -14.60
C GLU A 97 0.84 12.58 -15.25
N ASP A 98 1.72 13.23 -14.49
CA ASP A 98 2.52 14.39 -14.94
C ASP A 98 4.01 14.34 -14.51
N ASP A 99 4.79 15.34 -14.96
CA ASP A 99 6.23 15.43 -14.67
C ASP A 99 6.53 15.65 -13.18
N ASP A 100 5.61 16.25 -12.41
CA ASP A 100 5.79 16.45 -10.97
C ASP A 100 5.65 15.12 -10.22
N ALA A 101 4.66 14.29 -10.60
CA ALA A 101 4.51 12.94 -10.07
C ALA A 101 5.73 12.07 -10.40
N ALA A 102 6.30 12.18 -11.61
CA ALA A 102 7.51 11.48 -11.99
C ALA A 102 8.74 11.92 -11.18
N ALA A 103 8.96 13.23 -11.05
CA ALA A 103 10.08 13.76 -10.29
C ALA A 103 10.00 13.43 -8.78
N GLU A 104 8.79 13.34 -8.23
CA GLU A 104 8.56 12.89 -6.86
C GLU A 104 8.84 11.39 -6.71
N LEU A 105 8.33 10.57 -7.65
CA LEU A 105 8.59 9.13 -7.66
C LEU A 105 10.09 8.84 -7.66
N ASP A 106 10.86 9.50 -8.53
CA ASP A 106 12.31 9.34 -8.61
C ASP A 106 13.03 9.73 -7.31
N ARG A 107 12.58 10.83 -6.68
CA ARG A 107 13.13 11.29 -5.39
C ARG A 107 12.87 10.27 -4.28
N LEU A 108 11.63 9.81 -4.12
CA LEU A 108 11.28 8.82 -3.08
C LEU A 108 11.95 7.46 -3.33
N SER A 109 11.97 7.02 -4.59
CA SER A 109 12.63 5.78 -4.99
C SER A 109 14.13 5.81 -4.70
N SER A 110 14.80 6.94 -4.95
CA SER A 110 16.22 7.11 -4.67
C SER A 110 16.54 7.15 -3.18
N ASP A 111 15.73 7.84 -2.37
CA ASP A 111 15.89 7.84 -0.90
C ASP A 111 15.72 6.42 -0.33
N LEU A 112 14.68 5.69 -0.74
CA LEU A 112 14.41 4.34 -0.25
C LEU A 112 15.48 3.33 -0.66
N ARG A 113 16.02 3.41 -1.89
CA ARG A 113 17.13 2.54 -2.33
C ARG A 113 18.34 2.66 -1.41
N SER A 114 18.66 3.87 -0.94
CA SER A 114 19.78 4.09 -0.02
C SER A 114 19.57 3.52 1.38
N ARG A 115 18.31 3.26 1.77
CA ARG A 115 17.90 2.85 3.11
C ARG A 115 17.33 1.43 3.19
N GLY A 116 17.10 0.78 2.05
CA GLY A 116 16.44 -0.52 1.97
C GLY A 116 14.93 -0.48 2.26
N GLY A 117 14.27 0.67 2.11
CA GLY A 117 12.83 0.80 2.34
C GLY A 117 11.98 0.33 1.15
N VAL A 118 10.65 0.33 1.33
CA VAL A 118 9.68 -0.15 0.33
C VAL A 118 8.91 1.00 -0.32
N LEU A 119 8.80 1.00 -1.64
CA LEU A 119 8.01 1.97 -2.39
C LEU A 119 6.66 1.38 -2.82
N VAL A 120 5.57 2.03 -2.47
CA VAL A 120 4.21 1.66 -2.91
C VAL A 120 3.73 2.70 -3.93
N VAL A 121 3.45 2.26 -5.15
CA VAL A 121 3.04 3.13 -6.26
C VAL A 121 1.59 2.80 -6.65
N ASP A 122 0.71 3.78 -6.54
CA ASP A 122 -0.71 3.67 -6.85
C ASP A 122 -1.15 4.74 -7.88
N ALA A 123 -2.25 4.48 -8.58
CA ALA A 123 -2.97 5.44 -9.42
C ALA A 123 -2.07 6.33 -10.30
N GLY A 124 -2.10 7.65 -10.12
CA GLY A 124 -1.43 8.63 -11.00
C GLY A 124 0.08 8.46 -11.09
N ALA A 125 0.74 7.90 -10.07
CA ALA A 125 2.18 7.64 -10.12
C ALA A 125 2.53 6.40 -10.98
N LEU A 126 1.56 5.52 -11.27
CA LEU A 126 1.76 4.42 -12.23
C LEU A 126 2.03 4.96 -13.64
N GLY A 127 1.54 6.15 -13.97
CA GLY A 127 1.86 6.84 -15.22
C GLY A 127 3.37 7.09 -15.37
N ALA A 128 4.02 7.54 -14.29
CA ALA A 128 5.46 7.79 -14.28
C ALA A 128 6.29 6.51 -14.40
N VAL A 129 5.79 5.37 -13.90
CA VAL A 129 6.43 4.06 -14.10
C VAL A 129 6.52 3.70 -15.59
N ARG A 130 5.58 4.16 -16.42
CA ARG A 130 5.60 3.97 -17.89
C ARG A 130 6.80 4.64 -18.55
N ALA A 131 7.33 5.69 -17.93
CA ALA A 131 8.46 6.47 -18.44
C ALA A 131 9.82 5.87 -18.07
N LEU A 132 9.85 4.87 -17.17
CA LEU A 132 11.06 4.08 -16.96
C LEU A 132 11.46 3.46 -18.30
N ARG A 133 12.72 3.65 -18.66
CA ARG A 133 13.23 3.21 -19.96
C ARG A 133 13.10 1.69 -20.08
N LEU A 134 12.95 1.20 -21.31
CA LEU A 134 13.07 -0.23 -21.60
C LEU A 134 14.37 -0.78 -20.97
N GLY A 135 14.23 -1.67 -19.98
CA GLY A 135 15.34 -2.27 -19.24
C GLY A 135 15.60 -1.70 -17.84
N GLU A 136 14.99 -0.58 -17.45
CA GLU A 136 15.03 -0.08 -16.07
C GLU A 136 13.94 -0.76 -15.22
N ARG A 137 14.35 -1.34 -14.09
CA ARG A 137 13.45 -2.03 -13.14
C ARG A 137 13.22 -1.13 -11.92
N LEU A 138 12.01 -1.13 -11.38
CA LEU A 138 11.73 -0.49 -10.08
C LEU A 138 12.46 -1.20 -8.93
N GLY A 139 12.66 -2.52 -9.09
CA GLY A 139 13.35 -3.37 -8.14
C GLY A 139 12.42 -4.05 -7.15
N GLU A 140 12.96 -5.05 -6.46
CA GLU A 140 12.18 -5.99 -5.64
C GLU A 140 11.48 -5.32 -4.45
N ARG A 141 11.99 -4.16 -3.98
CA ARG A 141 11.39 -3.37 -2.90
C ARG A 141 10.36 -2.35 -3.39
N ALA A 142 9.61 -2.69 -4.43
CA ALA A 142 8.47 -1.90 -4.90
C ALA A 142 7.19 -2.74 -4.98
N ILE A 143 6.06 -2.11 -4.69
CA ILE A 143 4.71 -2.68 -4.79
C ILE A 143 3.87 -1.73 -5.67
N LEU A 144 3.32 -2.25 -6.75
CA LEU A 144 2.41 -1.51 -7.63
C LEU A 144 1.00 -1.99 -7.38
N THR A 145 0.04 -1.06 -7.31
CA THR A 145 -1.37 -1.39 -7.02
C THR A 145 -2.34 -1.05 -8.16
N PRO A 146 -2.09 -1.46 -9.42
CA PRO A 146 -2.96 -1.09 -10.54
C PRO A 146 -4.33 -1.78 -10.45
N HIS A 147 -5.37 -1.13 -10.96
CA HIS A 147 -6.57 -1.83 -11.44
C HIS A 147 -6.37 -2.30 -12.90
N ALA A 148 -7.29 -3.10 -13.45
CA ALA A 148 -7.14 -3.67 -14.79
C ALA A 148 -6.85 -2.63 -15.90
N GLY A 149 -7.58 -1.51 -15.91
CA GLY A 149 -7.31 -0.41 -16.84
C GLY A 149 -5.94 0.28 -16.66
N GLU A 150 -5.43 0.42 -15.44
CA GLU A 150 -4.08 0.96 -15.19
C GLU A 150 -3.01 -0.02 -15.67
N LEU A 151 -3.17 -1.32 -15.38
CA LEU A 151 -2.26 -2.35 -15.87
C LEU A 151 -2.26 -2.41 -17.40
N ALA A 152 -3.42 -2.31 -18.05
CA ALA A 152 -3.50 -2.28 -19.50
C ALA A 152 -2.73 -1.10 -20.11
N ARG A 153 -2.76 0.08 -19.46
CA ARG A 153 -1.96 1.25 -19.86
C ARG A 153 -0.46 1.04 -19.64
N LEU A 154 -0.07 0.42 -18.52
CA LEU A 154 1.33 0.04 -18.25
C LEU A 154 1.85 -0.93 -19.32
N ALA A 155 1.09 -1.98 -19.61
CA ALA A 155 1.46 -2.99 -20.61
C ALA A 155 1.52 -2.41 -22.03
N SER A 156 0.58 -1.53 -22.39
CA SER A 156 0.62 -0.79 -23.66
C SER A 156 1.87 0.08 -23.79
N ALA A 157 2.31 0.72 -22.71
CA ALA A 157 3.55 1.50 -22.71
C ALA A 157 4.81 0.62 -22.85
N ALA A 158 4.75 -0.62 -22.37
CA ALA A 158 5.79 -1.64 -22.59
C ALA A 158 5.70 -2.32 -23.97
N GLY A 159 4.81 -1.86 -24.86
CA GLY A 159 4.67 -2.37 -26.24
C GLY A 159 3.69 -3.53 -26.41
N ALA A 160 2.97 -3.93 -25.37
CA ALA A 160 1.93 -4.96 -25.46
C ALA A 160 0.55 -4.34 -25.69
N GLU A 161 -0.05 -4.55 -26.86
CA GLU A 161 -1.45 -4.16 -27.10
C GLU A 161 -2.41 -5.04 -26.29
N VAL A 162 -2.92 -4.50 -25.18
CA VAL A 162 -3.84 -5.20 -24.28
C VAL A 162 -4.98 -4.28 -23.85
N SER A 163 -6.20 -4.81 -23.93
CA SER A 163 -7.39 -4.11 -23.43
C SER A 163 -7.65 -4.42 -21.96
N ARG A 164 -8.46 -3.58 -21.30
CA ARG A 164 -8.90 -3.81 -19.92
C ARG A 164 -9.58 -5.18 -19.77
N GLU A 165 -10.45 -5.53 -20.71
CA GLU A 165 -11.24 -6.77 -20.71
C GLU A 165 -10.33 -8.00 -20.75
N ARG A 166 -9.22 -7.91 -21.50
CA ARG A 166 -8.23 -8.97 -21.56
C ARG A 166 -7.47 -9.14 -20.25
N VAL A 167 -7.13 -8.03 -19.58
CA VAL A 167 -6.56 -8.07 -18.22
C VAL A 167 -7.54 -8.68 -17.22
N GLU A 168 -8.83 -8.34 -17.32
CA GLU A 168 -9.88 -8.89 -16.44
C GLU A 168 -10.17 -10.37 -16.69
N ALA A 169 -9.96 -10.85 -17.93
CA ALA A 169 -10.11 -12.26 -18.29
C ALA A 169 -8.98 -13.14 -17.74
N GLU A 170 -7.74 -12.64 -17.74
CA GLU A 170 -6.52 -13.38 -17.34
C GLU A 170 -5.69 -12.62 -16.29
N PRO A 171 -6.29 -12.21 -15.14
CA PRO A 171 -5.65 -11.26 -14.22
C PRO A 171 -4.36 -11.80 -13.59
N ALA A 172 -4.27 -13.10 -13.36
CA ALA A 172 -3.09 -13.72 -12.77
C ALA A 172 -1.90 -13.73 -13.73
N ASP A 173 -2.14 -13.96 -15.02
CA ASP A 173 -1.09 -13.96 -16.05
C ASP A 173 -0.61 -12.54 -16.33
N TRP A 174 -1.52 -11.57 -16.41
CA TRP A 174 -1.15 -10.18 -16.63
C TRP A 174 -0.42 -9.56 -15.43
N ALA A 175 -0.83 -9.86 -14.20
CA ALA A 175 -0.12 -9.43 -13.00
C ALA A 175 1.31 -10.01 -12.94
N ALA A 176 1.46 -11.31 -13.25
CA ALA A 176 2.76 -11.97 -13.25
C ALA A 176 3.70 -11.42 -14.33
N ARG A 177 3.24 -11.27 -15.57
CA ARG A 177 4.02 -10.67 -16.66
C ARG A 177 4.52 -9.27 -16.29
N MET A 178 3.61 -8.42 -15.81
CA MET A 178 3.97 -7.06 -15.39
C MET A 178 4.96 -7.06 -14.22
N SER A 179 4.81 -8.00 -13.28
CA SER A 179 5.71 -8.15 -12.13
C SER A 179 7.12 -8.58 -12.56
N GLU A 180 7.22 -9.54 -13.49
CA GLU A 180 8.48 -10.00 -14.08
C GLU A 180 9.19 -8.85 -14.84
N ASP A 181 8.45 -8.19 -15.74
CA ASP A 181 8.94 -7.09 -16.59
C ASP A 181 9.50 -5.93 -15.75
N LEU A 182 8.76 -5.49 -14.73
CA LEU A 182 9.17 -4.37 -13.87
C LEU A 182 10.08 -4.77 -12.71
N GLY A 183 10.20 -6.07 -12.44
CA GLY A 183 10.99 -6.61 -11.33
C GLY A 183 10.53 -6.20 -9.96
N CYS A 184 9.23 -6.01 -9.78
CA CYS A 184 8.61 -5.58 -8.52
C CYS A 184 7.32 -6.37 -8.25
N THR A 185 6.78 -6.25 -7.04
CA THR A 185 5.50 -6.88 -6.72
C THR A 185 4.34 -6.12 -7.37
N VAL A 186 3.40 -6.83 -7.99
CA VAL A 186 2.19 -6.25 -8.59
C VAL A 186 0.96 -6.80 -7.87
N LEU A 187 0.19 -5.91 -7.24
CA LEU A 187 -1.14 -6.16 -6.70
C LEU A 187 -2.18 -5.65 -7.70
N LEU A 188 -2.74 -6.56 -8.50
CA LEU A 188 -3.81 -6.25 -9.44
C LEU A 188 -5.16 -6.22 -8.73
N LYS A 189 -5.73 -5.02 -8.57
CA LYS A 189 -7.05 -4.78 -7.97
C LYS A 189 -8.15 -5.36 -8.86
N GLY A 190 -9.08 -6.10 -8.25
CA GLY A 190 -10.23 -6.69 -8.94
C GLY A 190 -11.16 -7.43 -7.97
N ARG A 191 -12.17 -8.13 -8.51
CA ARG A 191 -13.11 -8.94 -7.69
C ARG A 191 -12.37 -9.99 -6.86
N THR A 192 -11.39 -10.65 -7.46
CA THR A 192 -10.32 -11.35 -6.76
C THR A 192 -9.06 -10.54 -7.03
N THR A 193 -8.47 -9.98 -5.98
CA THR A 193 -7.16 -9.33 -6.10
C THR A 193 -6.12 -10.42 -6.34
N VAL A 194 -5.21 -10.20 -7.28
CA VAL A 194 -4.07 -11.09 -7.50
C VAL A 194 -2.80 -10.33 -7.17
N VAL A 195 -1.95 -10.90 -6.32
CA VAL A 195 -0.62 -10.37 -6.05
C VAL A 195 0.40 -11.27 -6.73
N ALA A 196 1.29 -10.71 -7.52
CA ALA A 196 2.36 -11.43 -8.19
C ALA A 196 3.72 -10.84 -7.81
N SER A 197 4.73 -11.71 -7.72
CA SER A 197 6.13 -11.33 -7.52
C SER A 197 7.01 -11.71 -8.71
N PRO A 198 8.21 -11.11 -8.84
CA PRO A 198 9.07 -11.31 -10.01
C PRO A 198 9.62 -12.74 -10.17
N ASP A 199 9.52 -13.57 -9.14
CA ASP A 199 9.90 -14.98 -9.14
C ASP A 199 8.81 -15.89 -9.75
N GLY A 200 7.70 -15.31 -10.21
CA GLY A 200 6.56 -16.02 -10.78
C GLY A 200 5.52 -16.48 -9.75
N THR A 201 5.73 -16.22 -8.46
CA THR A 201 4.74 -16.56 -7.42
C THR A 201 3.48 -15.70 -7.59
N ARG A 202 2.30 -16.33 -7.45
CA ARG A 202 0.99 -15.68 -7.61
C ARG A 202 0.08 -16.04 -6.44
N VAL A 203 -0.44 -15.01 -5.76
CA VAL A 203 -1.29 -15.14 -4.58
C VAL A 203 -2.68 -14.54 -4.87
N PRO A 204 -3.71 -15.37 -5.09
CA PRO A 204 -5.08 -14.89 -5.20
C PRO A 204 -5.66 -14.58 -3.82
N VAL A 205 -6.09 -13.34 -3.61
CA VAL A 205 -6.70 -12.86 -2.36
C VAL A 205 -8.21 -12.67 -2.56
N ARG A 206 -9.00 -13.56 -1.97
CA ARG A 206 -10.48 -13.57 -2.05
C ARG A 206 -11.13 -13.07 -0.76
N ALA A 207 -10.71 -11.90 -0.30
CA ALA A 207 -11.27 -11.26 0.89
C ALA A 207 -12.28 -10.14 0.58
N GLY A 208 -12.37 -9.70 -0.68
CA GLY A 208 -13.15 -8.55 -1.11
C GLY A 208 -14.66 -8.66 -0.83
N HIS A 209 -15.31 -7.51 -0.74
CA HIS A 209 -16.75 -7.35 -0.57
C HIS A 209 -17.30 -6.36 -1.61
N PRO A 210 -18.48 -6.59 -2.22
CA PRO A 210 -19.01 -5.70 -3.27
C PRO A 210 -19.14 -4.23 -2.88
N TRP A 211 -19.47 -3.93 -1.62
CA TRP A 211 -19.54 -2.56 -1.11
C TRP A 211 -18.22 -1.79 -1.14
N LEU A 212 -17.07 -2.45 -1.36
CA LEU A 212 -15.80 -1.78 -1.60
C LEU A 212 -15.73 -1.08 -2.96
N ALA A 213 -16.69 -1.34 -3.86
CA ALA A 213 -16.82 -0.65 -5.15
C ALA A 213 -17.37 0.78 -4.99
N THR A 214 -16.72 1.57 -4.14
CA THR A 214 -16.97 2.99 -3.92
C THR A 214 -15.66 3.77 -4.02
N ALA A 215 -15.75 5.06 -4.34
CA ALA A 215 -14.56 5.89 -4.52
C ALA A 215 -13.75 6.00 -3.22
N GLY A 216 -12.43 5.99 -3.34
CA GLY A 216 -11.49 6.18 -2.23
C GLY A 216 -11.12 4.92 -1.44
N THR A 217 -11.71 3.76 -1.72
CA THR A 217 -11.29 2.48 -1.10
C THR A 217 -9.88 2.06 -1.55
N GLY A 218 -9.51 2.38 -2.79
CA GLY A 218 -8.14 2.21 -3.30
C GLY A 218 -7.11 2.99 -2.50
N ASP A 219 -7.40 4.25 -2.16
CA ASP A 219 -6.50 5.12 -1.37
C ASP A 219 -6.26 4.53 0.04
N LEU A 220 -7.32 3.95 0.62
CA LEU A 220 -7.23 3.25 1.90
C LEU A 220 -6.39 1.98 1.79
N LEU A 221 -6.56 1.19 0.72
CA LEU A 221 -5.73 0.00 0.46
C LEU A 221 -4.25 0.39 0.35
N ALA A 222 -3.91 1.43 -0.41
CA ALA A 222 -2.55 1.92 -0.55
C ALA A 222 -1.96 2.36 0.82
N GLY A 223 -2.75 3.06 1.63
CA GLY A 223 -2.36 3.43 3.00
C GLY A 223 -2.14 2.23 3.93
N VAL A 224 -2.98 1.18 3.84
CA VAL A 224 -2.78 -0.07 4.59
C VAL A 224 -1.49 -0.76 4.16
N ILE A 225 -1.26 -0.92 2.85
CA ILE A 225 -0.05 -1.57 2.33
C ILE A 225 1.20 -0.81 2.76
N GLY A 226 1.20 0.52 2.66
CA GLY A 226 2.33 1.35 3.10
C GLY A 226 2.64 1.20 4.59
N ALA A 227 1.62 1.16 5.44
CA ALA A 227 1.81 0.95 6.87
C ALA A 227 2.38 -0.44 7.19
N LEU A 228 1.90 -1.49 6.51
CA LEU A 228 2.46 -2.84 6.65
C LEU A 228 3.89 -2.90 6.14
N ALA A 229 4.18 -2.29 4.98
CA ALA A 229 5.52 -2.21 4.42
C ALA A 229 6.52 -1.47 5.34
N ALA A 230 6.03 -0.50 6.12
CA ALA A 230 6.86 0.23 7.07
C ALA A 230 7.11 -0.52 8.39
N THR A 231 6.32 -1.56 8.68
CA THR A 231 6.29 -2.23 10.00
C THR A 231 6.70 -3.69 9.95
N SER A 232 6.41 -4.39 8.86
CA SER A 232 6.60 -5.82 8.70
C SER A 232 8.05 -6.17 8.33
N GLU A 233 8.50 -7.33 8.78
CA GLU A 233 9.73 -7.97 8.29
C GLU A 233 9.48 -8.85 7.05
N ALA A 234 8.21 -9.13 6.73
CA ALA A 234 7.82 -9.92 5.57
C ALA A 234 8.10 -9.18 4.25
N GLY A 235 8.26 -9.95 3.17
CA GLY A 235 8.57 -9.41 1.86
C GLY A 235 7.39 -8.63 1.22
N PRO A 236 7.65 -7.85 0.16
CA PRO A 236 6.63 -7.07 -0.55
C PRO A 236 5.41 -7.88 -1.04
N LEU A 237 5.60 -9.14 -1.45
CA LEU A 237 4.52 -10.05 -1.84
C LEU A 237 3.53 -10.28 -0.68
N ASP A 238 4.05 -10.67 0.49
CA ASP A 238 3.24 -10.97 1.68
C ASP A 238 2.57 -9.72 2.23
N VAL A 239 3.29 -8.61 2.26
CA VAL A 239 2.77 -7.29 2.66
C VAL A 239 1.60 -6.86 1.77
N ALA A 240 1.75 -6.98 0.45
CA ALA A 240 0.69 -6.65 -0.50
C ALA A 240 -0.53 -7.58 -0.33
N ALA A 241 -0.30 -8.89 -0.19
CA ALA A 241 -1.37 -9.87 -0.01
C ALA A 241 -2.11 -9.67 1.32
N ALA A 242 -1.40 -9.42 2.42
CA ALA A 242 -1.96 -9.09 3.72
C ALA A 242 -2.76 -7.78 3.68
N GLY A 243 -2.24 -6.74 3.01
CA GLY A 243 -2.95 -5.48 2.80
C GLY A 243 -4.27 -5.66 2.06
N ALA A 244 -4.26 -6.40 0.95
CA ALA A 244 -5.47 -6.76 0.20
C ALA A 244 -6.47 -7.54 1.05
N TRP A 245 -5.97 -8.48 1.86
CA TRP A 245 -6.82 -9.30 2.73
C TRP A 245 -7.48 -8.46 3.83
N ILE A 246 -6.70 -7.65 4.54
CA ILE A 246 -7.17 -6.75 5.61
C ILE A 246 -8.21 -5.78 5.06
N HIS A 247 -7.93 -5.15 3.92
CA HIS A 247 -8.85 -4.23 3.26
C HIS A 247 -10.16 -4.91 2.86
N GLY A 248 -10.09 -6.12 2.28
CA GLY A 248 -11.26 -6.92 1.94
C GLY A 248 -12.13 -7.26 3.16
N ARG A 249 -11.50 -7.74 4.23
CA ARG A 249 -12.19 -8.08 5.49
C ARG A 249 -12.75 -6.87 6.21
N ALA A 250 -12.08 -5.72 6.13
CA ALA A 250 -12.58 -4.46 6.64
C ALA A 250 -13.83 -4.03 5.88
N GLY A 251 -13.86 -4.16 4.55
CA GLY A 251 -15.05 -3.91 3.75
C GLY A 251 -16.23 -4.82 4.13
N ARG A 252 -15.98 -6.11 4.38
CA ARG A 252 -17.03 -7.01 4.91
C ARG A 252 -17.55 -6.56 6.27
N THR A 253 -16.64 -6.21 7.18
CA THR A 253 -16.99 -5.77 8.54
C THR A 253 -17.79 -4.47 8.53
N ALA A 254 -17.43 -3.51 7.67
CA ALA A 254 -18.17 -2.26 7.51
C ALA A 254 -19.56 -2.49 6.90
N ALA A 255 -19.68 -3.48 6.00
CA ALA A 255 -20.94 -3.84 5.37
C ALA A 255 -21.97 -4.48 6.31
N ASP A 256 -21.56 -4.96 7.49
CA ASP A 256 -22.47 -5.57 8.47
C ASP A 256 -23.55 -4.57 8.95
N SER A 257 -23.28 -3.27 8.84
CA SER A 257 -24.21 -2.18 9.16
C SER A 257 -24.93 -1.58 7.94
N GLY A 258 -24.76 -2.16 6.75
CA GLY A 258 -25.34 -1.69 5.49
C GLY A 258 -24.33 -1.04 4.54
N PRO A 259 -24.80 -0.27 3.54
CA PRO A 259 -23.93 0.48 2.63
C PRO A 259 -22.99 1.43 3.40
N PHE A 260 -21.75 1.57 2.94
CA PHE A 260 -20.75 2.44 3.58
C PHE A 260 -19.98 3.29 2.56
N GLY A 261 -19.37 4.37 3.03
CA GLY A 261 -18.37 5.14 2.29
C GLY A 261 -16.94 4.80 2.75
N ALA A 262 -15.93 5.20 1.98
CA ALA A 262 -14.53 4.98 2.32
C ALA A 262 -14.17 5.48 3.75
N SER A 263 -14.78 6.57 4.22
CA SER A 263 -14.52 7.11 5.55
C SER A 263 -14.89 6.17 6.71
N ASP A 264 -15.72 5.16 6.47
CA ASP A 264 -16.19 4.17 7.45
C ASP A 264 -15.25 2.95 7.59
N LEU A 265 -14.29 2.79 6.67
CA LEU A 265 -13.34 1.67 6.68
C LEU A 265 -12.29 1.72 7.79
N PRO A 266 -11.71 2.86 8.19
CA PRO A 266 -10.64 2.88 9.19
C PRO A 266 -10.98 2.20 10.54
N PRO A 267 -12.18 2.38 11.13
CA PRO A 267 -12.59 1.59 12.29
C PRO A 267 -12.62 0.07 12.04
N ALA A 268 -13.10 -0.35 10.87
CA ALA A 268 -13.11 -1.76 10.49
C ALA A 268 -11.71 -2.33 10.27
N ILE A 269 -10.80 -1.56 9.66
CA ILE A 269 -9.38 -1.90 9.51
C ILE A 269 -8.76 -2.17 10.89
N ARG A 270 -8.96 -1.27 11.86
CA ARG A 270 -8.46 -1.45 13.23
C ARG A 270 -8.97 -2.74 13.87
N ARG A 271 -10.26 -3.06 13.67
CA ARG A 271 -10.86 -4.29 14.20
C ARG A 271 -10.25 -5.54 13.59
N VAL A 272 -10.00 -5.54 12.28
CA VAL A 272 -9.35 -6.66 11.58
C VAL A 272 -7.90 -6.84 12.04
N VAL A 273 -7.12 -5.74 12.09
CA VAL A 273 -5.73 -5.76 12.56
C VAL A 273 -5.62 -6.27 13.99
N ARG A 274 -6.50 -5.82 14.91
CA ARG A 274 -6.58 -6.37 16.27
C ARG A 274 -6.86 -7.87 16.29
N GLY A 275 -7.71 -8.36 15.38
CA GLY A 275 -7.97 -9.79 15.24
C GLY A 275 -6.72 -10.56 14.81
N LEU A 276 -5.96 -10.03 13.85
CA LEU A 276 -4.72 -10.66 13.38
C LEU A 276 -3.63 -10.66 14.44
N THR A 277 -3.46 -9.56 15.18
CA THR A 277 -2.48 -9.55 16.26
C THR A 277 -2.81 -10.63 17.28
N SER A 278 -4.08 -10.92 17.60
CA SER A 278 -4.46 -12.00 18.53
C SER A 278 -4.07 -13.43 18.10
N LEU A 279 -3.72 -13.64 16.83
CA LEU A 279 -3.30 -14.95 16.30
C LEU A 279 -1.83 -15.28 16.56
N HIS A 280 -1.03 -14.29 16.97
CA HIS A 280 0.32 -14.56 17.46
C HIS A 280 0.20 -15.30 18.81
N GLY A 281 0.87 -16.45 18.94
CA GLY A 281 0.84 -17.29 20.13
C GLY A 281 1.29 -16.54 21.40
N PRO A 282 1.11 -17.13 22.59
CA PRO A 282 1.47 -16.51 23.85
C PRO A 282 2.98 -16.24 24.07
N ASP A 283 3.90 -16.75 23.23
CA ASP A 283 5.30 -16.98 23.63
C ASP A 283 6.44 -16.22 22.91
N ASP A 284 6.19 -15.22 22.08
CA ASP A 284 7.31 -14.49 21.43
C ASP A 284 7.99 -13.41 22.30
N THR A 285 7.71 -13.36 23.62
CA THR A 285 8.26 -12.31 24.51
C THR A 285 9.04 -12.79 25.74
N GLU A 286 9.14 -14.11 26.00
CA GLU A 286 9.83 -14.62 27.20
C GLU A 286 11.26 -15.15 26.97
N HIS A 287 11.74 -15.28 25.72
CA HIS A 287 13.05 -15.90 25.46
C HIS A 287 14.30 -15.01 25.68
N THR A 288 14.15 -13.77 26.17
CA THR A 288 15.31 -12.88 26.46
C THR A 288 15.53 -12.62 27.95
N ARG A 289 14.99 -13.47 28.85
CA ARG A 289 15.28 -13.40 30.29
C ARG A 289 15.78 -14.74 30.82
N SER A 290 16.90 -15.25 30.29
CA SER A 290 17.74 -16.21 31.02
C SER A 290 19.14 -16.31 30.45
N MET A 291 19.88 -15.21 30.35
CA MET A 291 21.36 -15.21 30.36
C MET A 291 21.89 -13.90 30.94
N SER A 292 21.92 -13.82 32.27
CA SER A 292 22.80 -12.95 33.06
C SER A 292 22.93 -13.50 34.46
#